data_AF-A0AAP9J2W7-F1
#
_entry.id   AF-A0AAP9J2W7-F1
#
_cell.length_a   1.000
_cell.length_b   1.000
_cell.length_c   1.000
_cell.angle_alpha   90.00
_cell.angle_beta   90.00
_cell.angle_gamma   90.00
#
_symmetry.space_group_name_H-M   'P 1'
#
loop_
_entity.id
_entity.type
_entity.pdbx_description
1 polymer ?
#
loop_
_entity_poly.entity_id
_entity_poly.type
_entity_poly.pdbx_seq_one_letter_code
_entity_poly.pdbx_strand_id
1 'polypeptide(L)'
;MNSYCGDYARTYMIRNGQALTEDELTQHKFAGNLGHTIEFHMGEWRYFEAGNQTTLGEVRLFTFEPHIQRSDGCYGFKKEDIYYFQNVEIVML
;
A
#
# COMPACT_ATOMS: atom_id res chain seq x y z
N MET A 1 -10.04 -10.04 21.92
CA MET A 1 -9.02 -10.19 20.86
C MET A 1 -9.25 -9.05 19.90
N ASN A 2 -8.28 -8.15 19.76
CA ASN A 2 -8.36 -7.02 18.83
C ASN A 2 -7.71 -7.49 17.53
N SER A 3 -8.52 -7.78 16.52
CA SER A 3 -8.06 -8.21 15.21
C SER A 3 -7.87 -6.99 14.32
N TYR A 4 -6.64 -6.75 13.87
CA TYR A 4 -6.34 -5.79 12.81
C TYR A 4 -6.42 -6.54 11.48
N CYS A 5 -7.18 -6.03 10.51
CA CYS A 5 -7.24 -6.59 9.15
C CYS A 5 -6.23 -5.88 8.25
N GLY A 6 -5.37 -6.65 7.59
CA GLY A 6 -4.46 -6.18 6.54
C GLY A 6 -4.08 -7.37 5.65
N ASP A 7 -4.01 -7.15 4.34
CA ASP A 7 -3.65 -8.17 3.36
C ASP A 7 -2.12 -8.23 3.21
N TYR A 8 -1.50 -9.37 3.52
CA TYR A 8 -0.05 -9.57 3.33
C TYR A 8 0.19 -10.12 1.92
N ALA A 9 0.48 -9.26 0.95
CA ALA A 9 0.75 -9.67 -0.43
C ALA A 9 2.22 -9.42 -0.83
N ARG A 10 3.00 -10.50 -0.98
CA ARG A 10 4.27 -10.48 -1.74
C ARG A 10 4.04 -11.17 -3.08
N THR A 11 4.16 -10.43 -4.18
CA THR A 11 3.93 -10.94 -5.55
C THR A 11 5.22 -10.88 -6.36
N TYR A 12 5.64 -12.02 -6.94
CA TYR A 12 6.75 -12.09 -7.90
C TYR A 12 6.17 -12.36 -9.30
N MET A 13 6.58 -11.60 -10.31
CA MET A 13 6.20 -11.88 -11.71
C MET A 13 7.34 -12.57 -12.44
N ILE A 14 7.07 -13.77 -12.97
CA ILE A 14 8.01 -14.53 -13.81
C ILE A 14 7.49 -14.54 -15.24
N ARG A 15 8.25 -13.98 -16.18
CA ARG A 15 7.98 -14.04 -17.63
C ARG A 15 9.10 -14.82 -18.31
N ASN A 16 8.75 -15.86 -19.06
CA ASN A 16 9.71 -16.72 -19.76
C ASN A 16 10.83 -17.27 -18.84
N GLY A 17 10.52 -17.56 -17.58
CA GLY A 17 11.48 -18.06 -16.59
C GLY A 17 12.37 -16.99 -15.94
N GLN A 18 12.15 -15.70 -16.23
CA GLN A 18 12.88 -14.59 -15.59
C GLN A 18 11.93 -13.74 -14.73
N ALA A 19 12.39 -13.36 -13.53
CA ALA A 19 11.68 -12.39 -12.72
C ALA A 19 11.73 -11.02 -13.39
N LEU A 20 10.58 -10.38 -13.60
CA LEU A 20 10.53 -9.01 -14.09
C LEU A 20 10.99 -8.05 -12.98
N THR A 21 11.79 -7.05 -13.34
CA THR A 21 12.25 -6.01 -12.40
C THR A 21 11.22 -4.88 -12.30
N GLU A 22 11.22 -4.14 -11.18
CA GLU A 22 10.31 -3.00 -10.95
C GLU A 22 10.35 -1.97 -12.10
N ASP A 23 11.51 -1.79 -12.73
CA ASP A 23 11.72 -0.87 -13.86
C ASP A 23 10.95 -1.25 -15.14
N GLU A 24 10.51 -2.51 -15.28
CA GLU A 24 9.76 -3.00 -16.44
C GLU A 24 8.24 -2.78 -16.31
N LEU A 25 7.81 -2.24 -15.17
CA LEU A 25 6.41 -2.03 -14.83
C LEU A 25 6.07 -0.53 -14.95
N THR A 26 5.09 -0.20 -15.79
CA THR A 26 4.58 1.17 -15.90
C THR A 26 3.66 1.51 -14.73
N GLN A 27 3.77 2.71 -14.16
CA GLN A 27 2.74 3.22 -13.23
C GLN A 27 1.47 3.53 -14.02
N HIS A 28 0.55 2.57 -14.12
CA HIS A 28 -0.77 2.82 -14.69
C HIS A 28 -1.86 2.28 -13.77
N LYS A 29 -2.86 3.14 -13.54
CA LYS A 29 -4.06 2.96 -12.70
C LYS A 29 -3.80 2.91 -11.19
N PHE A 30 -3.30 4.03 -10.66
CA PHE A 30 -3.57 4.38 -9.26
C PHE A 30 -5.07 4.70 -9.12
N ALA A 31 -5.75 4.09 -8.13
CA ALA A 31 -7.11 4.48 -7.74
C ALA A 31 -7.18 5.90 -7.12
N GLY A 32 -6.05 6.61 -7.08
CA GLY A 32 -5.91 7.93 -6.48
C GLY A 32 -5.38 7.92 -5.04
N ASN A 33 -5.23 6.73 -4.43
CA ASN A 33 -4.70 6.57 -3.08
C ASN A 33 -3.47 5.64 -3.03
N LEU A 34 -2.57 5.89 -2.07
CA LEU A 34 -1.30 5.19 -1.85
C LEU A 34 -1.31 4.25 -0.64
N GLY A 35 -2.47 4.07 -0.02
CA GLY A 35 -2.67 3.36 1.24
C GLY A 35 -3.71 4.02 2.11
N HIS A 36 -3.84 3.51 3.33
CA HIS A 36 -4.86 3.98 4.26
C HIS A 36 -4.49 3.73 5.72
N THR A 37 -5.21 4.39 6.61
CA THR A 37 -5.13 4.10 8.05
C THR A 37 -5.70 2.72 8.37
N ILE A 38 -5.17 2.09 9.42
CA ILE A 38 -5.75 0.86 9.97
C ILE A 38 -6.55 1.24 11.22
N GLU A 39 -7.87 1.24 11.08
CA GLU A 39 -8.81 1.57 12.15
C GLU A 39 -9.67 0.37 12.54
N PHE A 40 -10.23 0.41 13.76
CA PHE A 40 -11.16 -0.62 14.24
C PHE A 40 -12.51 -0.60 13.51
N HIS A 41 -12.91 0.56 12.98
CA HIS A 41 -14.19 0.74 12.31
C HIS A 41 -13.98 1.16 10.86
N MET A 42 -14.62 0.45 9.92
CA MET A 42 -14.47 0.68 8.47
C MET A 42 -14.83 2.12 8.04
N GLY A 43 -15.76 2.77 8.74
CA GLY A 43 -16.17 4.15 8.45
C GLY A 43 -15.14 5.21 8.83
N GLU A 44 -14.08 4.82 9.54
CA GLU A 44 -13.02 5.74 10.00
C GLU A 44 -11.76 5.67 9.14
N TRP A 45 -11.73 4.79 8.13
CA TRP A 45 -10.59 4.62 7.23
C TRP A 45 -10.33 5.92 6.46
N ARG A 46 -9.09 6.38 6.48
CA ARG A 46 -8.65 7.56 5.73
C ARG A 46 -7.60 7.13 4.74
N TYR A 47 -7.78 7.52 3.48
CA TYR A 47 -6.88 7.16 2.38
C TYR A 47 -5.77 8.19 2.21
N PHE A 48 -4.62 7.73 1.74
CA PHE A 48 -3.49 8.56 1.34
C PHE A 48 -3.74 9.06 -0.07
N GLU A 49 -4.59 10.06 -0.19
CA GLU A 49 -5.10 10.57 -1.47
C GLU A 49 -4.99 12.10 -1.54
N ALA A 50 -5.07 12.62 -2.77
CA ALA A 50 -4.99 14.05 -3.01
C ALA A 50 -6.12 14.80 -2.28
N GLY A 51 -5.77 15.85 -1.53
CA GLY A 51 -6.72 16.70 -0.82
C GLY A 51 -6.99 16.29 0.63
N ASN A 52 -6.60 15.08 1.07
CA ASN A 52 -6.67 14.72 2.48
C ASN A 52 -5.65 15.55 3.31
N GLN A 53 -6.13 16.20 4.37
CA GLN A 53 -5.33 17.06 5.25
C GLN A 53 -5.01 16.41 6.61
N THR A 54 -5.34 15.12 6.79
CA THR A 54 -5.05 14.39 8.03
C THR A 54 -3.56 14.29 8.26
N THR A 55 -3.10 14.57 9.49
CA THR A 55 -1.69 14.40 9.82
C THR A 55 -1.40 12.94 10.12
N LEU A 56 -0.38 12.38 9.46
CA LEU A 56 0.01 10.97 9.61
C LEU A 56 0.45 10.60 11.04
N GLY A 57 0.92 11.57 11.84
CA GLY A 57 1.27 11.36 13.24
C GLY A 57 0.08 11.16 14.17
N GLU A 58 -1.14 11.41 13.72
CA GLU A 58 -2.37 11.23 14.51
C GLU A 58 -2.89 9.79 14.48
N VAL A 59 -2.33 8.93 13.62
CA VAL A 59 -2.80 7.55 13.39
C VAL A 59 -1.83 6.54 14.00
N ARG A 60 -2.38 5.42 14.51
CA ARG A 60 -1.57 4.40 15.19
C ARG A 60 -0.83 3.48 14.22
N LEU A 61 -1.52 3.10 13.14
CA LEU A 61 -1.06 2.16 12.12
C LEU A 61 -1.58 2.62 10.77
N PHE A 62 -0.79 2.44 9.73
CA PHE A 62 -1.20 2.74 8.36
C PHE A 62 -0.52 1.81 7.37
N THR A 63 -1.13 1.65 6.20
CA THR A 63 -0.55 0.93 5.08
C THR A 63 0.10 1.90 4.11
N PHE A 64 1.16 1.45 3.47
CA PHE A 64 1.62 2.04 2.21
C PHE A 64 1.60 0.91 1.18
N GLU A 65 0.76 1.09 0.17
CA GLU A 65 0.42 0.04 -0.80
C GLU A 65 0.50 0.55 -2.24
N PRO A 66 1.68 0.89 -2.76
CA PRO A 66 1.79 1.27 -4.15
C PRO A 66 1.44 0.11 -5.10
N HIS A 67 0.64 0.42 -6.12
CA HIS A 67 0.30 -0.48 -7.22
C HIS A 67 0.91 -0.01 -8.53
N ILE A 68 1.47 -0.95 -9.29
CA ILE A 68 1.92 -0.72 -10.66
C ILE A 68 1.30 -1.79 -11.55
N GLN A 69 0.78 -1.39 -12.71
CA GLN A 69 0.10 -2.30 -13.63
C GLN A 69 0.74 -2.20 -15.01
N ARG A 70 0.91 -3.34 -15.68
CA ARG A 70 1.26 -3.33 -17.10
C ARG A 70 0.20 -2.54 -17.87
N SER A 71 0.65 -1.81 -18.88
CA SER A 71 -0.22 -1.00 -19.74
C SER A 71 -1.29 -1.79 -20.49
N ASP A 72 -1.07 -3.10 -20.74
CA ASP A 72 -2.07 -4.00 -21.31
C ASP A 72 -3.15 -4.44 -20.29
N GLY A 73 -2.99 -4.10 -19.02
CA GLY A 73 -3.93 -4.38 -17.95
C GLY A 73 -3.98 -5.85 -17.51
N CYS A 74 -3.16 -6.73 -18.09
CA CYS A 74 -3.24 -8.16 -17.81
C CYS A 74 -2.65 -8.54 -16.45
N TYR A 75 -1.67 -7.77 -15.95
CA TYR A 75 -0.96 -8.06 -14.70
C TYR A 75 -0.57 -6.77 -13.98
N GLY A 76 -0.57 -6.80 -12.64
CA GLY A 76 -0.07 -5.72 -11.79
C GLY A 76 0.61 -6.23 -10.52
N PHE A 77 1.48 -5.40 -9.95
CA PHE A 77 2.19 -5.62 -8.72
C PHE A 77 1.64 -4.68 -7.65
N LYS A 78 1.48 -5.22 -6.44
CA LYS A 78 1.15 -4.50 -5.22
C LYS A 78 2.18 -4.91 -4.17
N LYS A 79 2.77 -3.94 -3.49
CA LYS A 79 3.52 -4.18 -2.26
C LYS A 79 2.83 -3.40 -1.16
N GLU A 80 2.28 -4.11 -0.19
CA GLU A 80 1.63 -3.52 0.97
C GLU A 80 2.37 -3.94 2.23
N ASP A 81 2.81 -2.95 2.99
CA ASP A 81 3.37 -3.15 4.32
C ASP A 81 2.63 -2.26 5.32
N ILE A 82 2.68 -2.63 6.60
CA ILE A 82 2.08 -1.87 7.70
C ILE A 82 3.18 -1.08 8.41
N TYR A 83 2.90 0.17 8.70
CA TYR A 83 3.82 1.10 9.31
C TYR A 83 3.22 1.78 10.54
N TYR A 84 4.10 2.26 11.42
CA TYR A 84 3.75 3.10 12.55
C TYR A 84 4.88 4.08 12.86
N PHE A 85 4.55 5.14 13.59
CA PHE A 85 5.57 6.04 14.13
C PHE A 85 6.10 5.54 15.46
N GLN A 86 7.41 5.36 15.55
CA GLN A 86 8.14 5.25 16.81
C GLN A 86 8.86 6.58 17.05
N ASN A 87 8.30 7.41 17.94
CA ASN A 87 8.70 8.81 18.11
C ASN A 87 8.53 9.61 16.80
N VAL A 88 9.64 9.92 16.12
CA VAL A 88 9.66 10.66 14.84
C VAL A 88 10.08 9.77 13.66
N GLU A 89 10.36 8.49 13.92
CA GLU A 89 10.79 7.54 12.90
C GLU A 89 9.60 6.69 12.44
N ILE A 90 9.60 6.35 11.14
CA ILE A 90 8.64 5.40 10.57
C ILE A 90 9.25 4.00 10.67
N VAL A 91 8.51 3.08 11.28
CA VAL A 91 8.91 1.68 11.44
C VAL A 91 7.90 0.79 10.70
N MET A 92 8.42 -0.15 9.93
CA MET A 92 7.66 -1.21 9.27
C MET A 92 7.46 -2.38 10.25
N LEU A 93 6.25 -2.93 10.31
CA LEU A 93 5.89 -4.09 11.13
C LEU A 93 6.29 -5.44 10.51
#